data_AF-A0A7K4NDF8-F1
#
_entry.id   AF-A0A7K4NDF8-F1
#
_cell.length_a   1.000
_cell.length_b   1.000
_cell.length_c   1.000
_cell.angle_alpha   90.00
_cell.angle_beta   90.00
_cell.angle_gamma   90.00
#
_symmetry.space_group_name_H-M   'P 1'
#
loop_
_entity.id
_entity.type
_entity.pdbx_description
1 polymer ?
#
loop_
_entity_poly.entity_id
_entity_poly.type
_entity_poly.pdbx_seq_one_letter_code
_entity_poly.pdbx_strand_id
1 'polypeptide(L)'
;MVKKPLKILVDEMDDGMDEKLKEIGFDAYSVKKLRADGLKLHADYSLIKYAKENNMILITRDKENGIACNENAIPCILLDREEIFKIVLNKLNQF
;
A
#
# COMPACT_ATOMS: atom_id res chain seq x y z
N MET A 1 -12.39 3.95 23.35
CA MET A 1 -12.18 4.53 22.01
C MET A 1 -12.28 3.41 21.00
N VAL A 2 -13.26 3.46 20.08
CA VAL A 2 -13.35 2.48 18.98
C VAL A 2 -12.19 2.79 18.03
N LYS A 3 -11.21 1.87 17.91
CA LYS A 3 -10.15 2.01 16.89
C LYS A 3 -10.85 2.02 15.54
N LYS A 4 -10.78 3.14 14.81
CA LYS A 4 -11.21 3.16 13.40
C LYS A 4 -10.43 2.07 12.66
N PRO A 5 -11.09 1.27 11.79
CA PRO A 5 -10.41 0.27 11.00
C PRO A 5 -9.35 0.96 10.13
N LEU A 6 -8.16 0.35 10.07
CA LEU A 6 -7.08 0.83 9.21
C LEU A 6 -7.50 0.63 7.76
N LYS A 7 -7.50 1.73 6.99
CA LYS A 7 -7.75 1.70 5.56
C LYS A 7 -6.44 1.48 4.81
N ILE A 8 -6.41 0.52 3.91
CA ILE A 8 -5.21 0.16 3.17
C ILE A 8 -5.46 0.36 1.68
N LEU A 9 -4.52 0.99 1.00
CA LEU A 9 -4.50 1.12 -0.44
C LEU A 9 -3.32 0.32 -0.97
N VAL A 10 -3.60 -0.66 -1.83
CA VAL A 10 -2.61 -1.53 -2.44
C VAL A 10 -2.34 -1.03 -3.85
N ASP A 11 -1.07 -0.77 -4.13
CA ASP A 11 -0.57 -0.38 -5.45
C ASP A 11 -1.05 -1.36 -6.55
N GLU A 12 -1.16 -0.84 -7.78
CA GLU A 12 -1.68 -1.60 -8.93
C GLU A 12 -0.88 -2.88 -9.19
N MET A 13 0.44 -2.85 -8.95
CA MET A 13 1.34 -3.98 -9.18
C MET A 13 1.16 -5.13 -8.18
N ASP A 14 0.45 -4.90 -7.07
CA ASP A 14 0.19 -5.88 -6.00
C ASP A 14 -1.30 -6.23 -5.86
N ASP A 15 -2.08 -6.05 -6.93
CA ASP A 15 -3.49 -6.44 -7.03
C ASP A 15 -3.74 -7.87 -6.50
N GLY A 16 -4.83 -8.05 -5.74
CA GLY A 16 -5.15 -9.30 -5.03
C GLY A 16 -4.59 -9.37 -3.61
N MET A 17 -3.59 -8.55 -3.25
CA MET A 17 -3.22 -8.38 -1.83
C MET A 17 -4.36 -7.73 -1.03
N ASP A 18 -5.15 -6.86 -1.67
CA ASP A 18 -6.33 -6.24 -1.06
C ASP A 18 -7.36 -7.29 -0.61
N GLU A 19 -7.56 -8.34 -1.40
CA GLU A 19 -8.49 -9.43 -1.07
C GLU A 19 -8.01 -10.22 0.14
N LYS A 20 -6.74 -10.63 0.14
CA LYS A 20 -6.14 -11.35 1.28
C LYS A 20 -6.18 -10.52 2.56
N LEU A 21 -5.96 -9.21 2.46
CA LEU A 21 -6.07 -8.29 3.59
C LEU A 21 -7.52 -8.18 4.10
N LYS A 22 -8.51 -8.15 3.20
CA LYS A 22 -9.94 -8.18 3.58
C LYS A 22 -10.31 -9.48 4.28
N GLU A 23 -9.85 -10.62 3.79
CA GLU A 23 -10.13 -11.94 4.37
C GLU A 23 -9.68 -12.04 5.84
N ILE A 24 -8.59 -11.37 6.20
CA ILE A 24 -8.06 -11.33 7.57
C ILE A 24 -8.57 -10.13 8.39
N GLY A 25 -9.51 -9.34 7.86
CA GLY A 25 -10.25 -8.31 8.59
C GLY A 25 -9.80 -6.86 8.39
N PHE A 26 -8.94 -6.55 7.42
CA PHE A 26 -8.57 -5.17 7.09
C PHE A 26 -9.52 -4.54 6.05
N ASP A 27 -9.64 -3.22 6.10
CA ASP A 27 -10.38 -2.44 5.09
C ASP A 27 -9.42 -2.04 3.96
N ALA A 28 -9.20 -2.95 3.01
CA ALA A 28 -8.20 -2.78 1.94
C ALA A 28 -8.81 -2.49 0.56
N TYR A 29 -8.06 -1.84 -0.33
CA TYR A 29 -8.52 -1.48 -1.67
C TYR A 29 -7.37 -1.64 -2.66
N SER A 30 -7.65 -2.10 -3.88
CA SER A 30 -6.68 -2.18 -4.97
C SER A 30 -6.81 -0.95 -5.88
N VAL A 31 -5.69 -0.28 -6.17
CA VAL A 31 -5.63 0.84 -7.12
C VAL A 31 -6.12 0.42 -8.49
N LYS A 32 -5.77 -0.80 -8.93
CA LYS A 32 -6.21 -1.36 -10.21
C LYS A 32 -7.73 -1.44 -10.30
N LYS A 33 -8.39 -1.92 -9.24
CA LYS A 33 -9.85 -2.04 -9.17
C LYS A 33 -10.51 -0.67 -9.11
N LEU A 34 -9.98 0.25 -8.29
CA LEU A 34 -10.49 1.63 -8.24
C LEU A 34 -10.38 2.35 -9.59
N ARG A 35 -9.30 2.13 -10.35
CA ARG A 35 -9.17 2.64 -11.72
C ARG A 35 -10.20 2.03 -12.67
N ALA A 36 -10.44 0.72 -12.57
CA ALA A 36 -11.48 0.05 -13.35
C ALA A 36 -12.89 0.60 -13.04
N ASP A 37 -13.13 1.02 -11.80
CA ASP A 37 -14.36 1.70 -11.35
C ASP A 37 -14.43 3.18 -11.78
N GLY A 38 -13.45 3.68 -12.54
CA GLY A 38 -13.43 5.02 -13.12
C GLY A 38 -12.71 6.08 -12.28
N LEU A 39 -12.05 5.69 -11.18
CA LEU A 39 -11.29 6.61 -10.36
C LEU A 39 -9.96 7.00 -11.05
N LYS A 40 -9.72 8.30 -11.21
CA LYS A 40 -8.54 8.84 -11.92
C LYS A 40 -7.30 8.82 -11.02
N LEU A 41 -6.73 7.63 -10.80
CA LEU A 41 -5.50 7.41 -10.02
C LEU A 41 -4.29 7.12 -10.92
N HIS A 42 -4.18 7.77 -12.09
CA HIS A 42 -3.18 7.42 -13.11
C HIS A 42 -1.76 7.90 -12.81
N ALA A 43 -1.59 8.90 -11.95
CA ALA A 43 -0.28 9.47 -11.61
C ALA A 43 0.07 9.21 -10.14
N ASP A 44 1.35 9.07 -9.85
CA ASP A 44 1.88 8.89 -8.48
C ASP A 44 1.36 9.95 -7.51
N TYR A 45 1.38 11.22 -7.93
CA TYR A 45 0.81 12.31 -7.14
C TYR A 45 -0.68 12.10 -6.81
N SER A 46 -1.49 11.64 -7.77
CA SER A 46 -2.92 11.41 -7.56
C SER A 46 -3.18 10.25 -6.61
N LEU A 47 -2.37 9.19 -6.69
CA LEU A 47 -2.44 8.04 -5.81
C LEU A 47 -2.12 8.42 -4.35
N ILE A 48 -0.99 9.09 -4.17
CA ILE A 48 -0.49 9.54 -2.87
C ILE A 48 -1.47 10.52 -2.22
N LYS A 49 -1.98 11.48 -3.00
CA LYS A 49 -3.01 12.42 -2.55
C LYS A 49 -4.29 11.71 -2.12
N TYR A 50 -4.75 10.74 -2.92
CA TYR A 50 -5.94 9.97 -2.59
C TYR A 50 -5.78 9.18 -1.28
N ALA A 51 -4.63 8.53 -1.08
CA ALA A 51 -4.33 7.85 0.18
C ALA A 51 -4.36 8.81 1.37
N LYS A 52 -3.75 9.99 1.24
CA LYS A 52 -3.75 11.04 2.28
C LYS A 52 -5.15 11.53 2.63
N GLU A 53 -5.94 11.92 1.63
CA GLU A 53 -7.29 12.48 1.83
C GLU A 53 -8.25 11.47 2.48
N ASN A 54 -8.04 10.18 2.21
CA ASN A 54 -8.84 9.09 2.76
C ASN A 54 -8.27 8.44 4.02
N ASN A 55 -7.19 8.98 4.59
CA ASN A 55 -6.46 8.44 5.75
C ASN A 55 -6.09 6.96 5.58
N MET A 56 -5.56 6.62 4.41
CA MET A 56 -5.17 5.26 4.04
C MET A 56 -3.66 5.07 4.22
N ILE A 57 -3.26 3.82 4.46
CA ILE A 57 -1.88 3.38 4.38
C ILE A 57 -1.64 2.87 2.96
N LEU A 58 -0.68 3.44 2.24
CA LEU A 58 -0.28 2.93 0.93
C LEU A 58 0.67 1.73 1.09
N ILE A 59 0.42 0.63 0.40
CA ILE A 59 1.37 -0.47 0.22
C ILE A 59 1.84 -0.42 -1.23
N THR A 60 3.14 -0.24 -1.44
CA THR A 60 3.72 -0.15 -2.79
C THR A 60 5.12 -0.77 -2.83
N ARG A 61 5.53 -1.24 -4.01
CA ARG A 61 6.93 -1.62 -4.30
C ARG A 61 7.69 -0.51 -5.01
N ASP A 62 6.99 0.54 -5.42
CA ASP A 62 7.58 1.66 -6.12
C ASP A 62 8.33 2.56 -5.12
N LYS A 63 9.64 2.66 -5.33
CA LYS A 63 10.53 3.45 -4.49
C LYS A 63 10.21 4.94 -4.57
N GLU A 64 9.79 5.44 -5.73
CA GLU A 64 9.40 6.84 -5.91
C GLU A 64 8.16 7.16 -5.08
N ASN A 65 7.17 6.27 -5.10
CA ASN A 65 5.99 6.38 -4.24
C ASN A 65 6.33 6.30 -2.76
N GLY A 66 7.26 5.41 -2.37
CA GLY A 66 7.76 5.33 -0.99
C GLY A 66 8.44 6.61 -0.51
N ILE A 67 9.32 7.20 -1.34
CA ILE A 67 10.00 8.47 -1.05
C ILE A 67 8.97 9.59 -0.91
N ALA A 68 8.07 9.72 -1.89
CA ALA A 68 7.07 10.77 -1.88
C ALA A 68 6.10 10.65 -0.69
N CYS A 69 5.76 9.44 -0.25
CA CYS A 69 4.99 9.24 0.98
C CYS A 69 5.74 9.76 2.22
N ASN A 70 7.04 9.47 2.32
CA ASN A 70 7.87 9.93 3.43
C ASN A 70 7.96 11.47 3.46
N GLU A 71 8.21 12.10 2.30
CA GLU A 71 8.28 13.56 2.17
C GLU A 71 6.95 14.26 2.52
N ASN A 72 5.82 13.61 2.22
CA ASN A 72 4.49 14.18 2.43
C ASN A 72 3.81 13.77 3.75
N ALA A 73 4.54 13.06 4.62
CA ALA A 73 4.07 12.49 5.89
C ALA A 73 2.83 11.61 5.73
N ILE A 74 2.84 10.74 4.72
CA ILE A 74 1.76 9.81 4.40
C ILE A 74 2.16 8.42 4.88
N PRO A 75 1.31 7.73 5.67
CA PRO A 75 1.56 6.36 6.06
C PRO A 75 1.75 5.46 4.83
N CYS A 76 2.93 4.82 4.72
CA CYS A 76 3.28 3.96 3.62
C CYS A 76 4.10 2.76 4.10
N ILE A 77 3.86 1.60 3.48
CA ILE A 77 4.65 0.40 3.61
C ILE A 77 5.31 0.17 2.25
N LEU A 78 6.62 0.45 2.19
CA LEU A 78 7.43 0.19 1.00
C LEU A 78 7.95 -1.25 1.04
N LEU A 79 7.60 -2.04 0.03
CA LEU A 79 8.03 -3.43 -0.16
C LEU A 79 9.05 -3.51 -1.30
N ASP A 80 10.07 -2.66 -1.26
CA ASP A 80 11.09 -2.64 -2.30
C ASP A 80 12.02 -3.87 -2.23
N ARG A 81 13.00 -3.91 -3.15
CA ARG A 81 13.94 -5.03 -3.23
C ARG A 81 14.74 -5.23 -1.95
N GLU A 82 15.10 -4.16 -1.25
CA GLU A 82 15.88 -4.24 -0.01
C GLU A 82 15.03 -4.84 1.12
N GLU A 83 13.77 -4.44 1.21
CA GLU A 83 12.86 -4.91 2.26
C GLU A 83 12.45 -6.36 2.03
N ILE A 84 12.22 -6.75 0.78
CA ILE A 84 12.02 -8.16 0.41
C ILE A 84 13.28 -8.97 0.74
N PHE A 85 14.48 -8.47 0.43
CA PHE A 85 15.73 -9.16 0.74
C PHE A 85 15.91 -9.39 2.24
N LYS A 86 15.63 -8.39 3.08
CA LYS A 86 15.65 -8.52 4.55
C LYS A 86 14.67 -9.59 5.04
N ILE A 87 13.45 -9.65 4.48
CA ILE A 87 12.47 -10.69 4.82
C ILE A 87 13.00 -12.08 4.46
N VAL A 88 13.61 -12.24 3.29
CA VAL A 88 14.22 -13.51 2.86
C VAL A 88 15.36 -13.91 3.78
N LEU A 89 16.29 -13.00 4.07
CA LEU A 89 17.42 -13.26 4.97
C LEU A 89 16.96 -13.68 6.38
N ASN A 90 15.94 -12.99 6.92
CA ASN A 90 15.36 -13.34 8.21
C ASN A 90 14.75 -14.75 8.22
N LYS A 91 14.10 -15.17 7.14
CA LYS A 91 13.56 -16.53 7.00
C LYS A 91 14.67 -17.57 6.90
N LEU A 92 15.74 -17.27 6.16
CA LEU A 92 16.88 -18.18 6.00
C LEU A 92 17.60 -18.43 7.33
N ASN A 93 17.73 -17.41 8.18
CA ASN A 93 18.34 -17.54 9.51
C ASN A 93 17.51 -18.37 10.52
N GLN A 94 16.30 -18.81 10.15
CA GLN A 94 15.44 -19.66 10.98
C GLN A 94 15.53 -21.15 10.62
N PHE A 95 16.30 -21.51 9.59
CA PHE A 95 16.66 -22.90 9.28
C PHE A 95 17.93 -23.30 10.01
#